data_AF-A0A140LCJ0-F1
#
_entry.id   AF-A0A140LCJ0-F1
#
_cell.length_a   1.000
_cell.length_b   1.000
_cell.length_c   1.000
_cell.angle_alpha   90.00
_cell.angle_beta   90.00
_cell.angle_gamma   90.00
#
_symmetry.space_group_name_H-M   'P 1'
#
loop_
_entity.id
_entity.type
_entity.pdbx_description
1 polymer ?
#
loop_
_entity_poly.entity_id
_entity_poly.type
_entity_poly.pdbx_seq_one_letter_code
_entity_poly.pdbx_strand_id
1 'polypeptide(L)' 'MGDLKQKYNALLKRYRNAEKWIDDPARTREEIEKYYGHYLQIINGLNHYLAQLKRMGVFPTTKEILEGFILERP' A
#
# COMPACT_ATOMS: atom_id res chain seq x y z
N MET A 1 5.65 -16.70 -2.39
CA MET A 1 4.40 -15.93 -2.16
C MET A 1 4.43 -15.11 -0.87
N GLY A 2 4.89 -15.67 0.27
CA GLY A 2 4.96 -14.94 1.54
C GLY A 2 5.69 -13.60 1.46
N ASP A 3 6.81 -13.53 0.74
CA ASP A 3 7.59 -12.30 0.56
C ASP A 3 6.81 -11.16 -0.14
N LEU A 4 6.03 -11.46 -1.20
CA LEU A 4 5.21 -10.44 -1.88
C LEU A 4 4.05 -9.96 -1.01
N LYS A 5 3.37 -10.87 -0.30
CA LYS A 5 2.30 -10.53 0.65
C LYS A 5 2.86 -9.65 1.79
N GLN A 6 4.05 -9.97 2.30
CA GLN A 6 4.72 -9.18 3.32
C GLN A 6 5.11 -7.79 2.82
N LYS A 7 5.69 -7.69 1.61
CA LYS A 7 6.01 -6.42 0.97
C LYS A 7 4.77 -5.56 0.71
N TYR A 8 3.67 -6.17 0.27
CA TYR A 8 2.38 -5.51 0.14
C TYR A 8 1.90 -4.95 1.49
N ASN A 9 1.88 -5.76 2.54
CA ASN A 9 1.45 -5.34 3.88
C ASN A 9 2.30 -4.19 4.43
N ALA A 10 3.62 -4.25 4.23
CA ALA A 10 4.53 -3.18 4.63
C ALA A 10 4.22 -1.87 3.89
N LEU A 11 3.94 -1.95 2.60
CA LEU A 11 3.59 -0.78 1.80
C LEU A 11 2.19 -0.24 2.13
N LEU A 12 1.24 -1.12 2.45
CA LEU A 12 -0.10 -0.75 2.89
C LEU A 12 -0.05 0.03 4.22
N LYS A 13 0.84 -0.37 5.14
CA LYS A 13 1.09 0.40 6.37
C LYS A 13 1.63 1.80 6.04
N ARG A 14 2.52 1.94 5.05
CA ARG A 14 3.02 3.24 4.60
C ARG A 14 1.93 4.09 3.95
N TYR A 15 1.06 3.47 3.14
CA TYR A 15 -0.10 4.13 2.56
C TYR A 15 -0.99 4.75 3.64
N ARG A 16 -1.39 3.97 4.65
CA ARG A 16 -2.23 4.47 5.76
C ARG A 16 -1.57 5.59 6.55
N ASN A 17 -0.25 5.53 6.74
CA ASN A 17 0.48 6.61 7.39
C ASN A 17 0.53 7.88 6.53
N ALA A 18 0.69 7.72 5.21
CA ALA A 18 0.69 8.85 4.29
C ALA A 18 -0.70 9.49 4.17
N GLU A 19 -1.77 8.70 4.12
CA GLU A 19 -3.16 9.16 4.14
C GLU A 19 -3.43 10.02 5.39
N LYS A 20 -3.08 9.50 6.58
CA LYS A 20 -3.17 10.28 7.84
C LYS A 20 -2.35 11.56 7.83
N TRP A 21 -1.18 11.55 7.19
CA TRP A 21 -0.33 12.73 7.10
C TRP A 21 -0.91 13.77 6.14
N ILE A 22 -1.50 13.35 5.02
CA ILE A 22 -2.15 14.23 4.04
C ILE A 22 -3.44 14.84 4.63
N ASP A 23 -4.21 14.06 5.38
CA ASP A 23 -5.48 14.49 5.98
C ASP A 23 -5.29 15.34 7.26
N ASP A 24 -4.06 15.51 7.74
CA ASP A 24 -3.76 16.33 8.91
C ASP A 24 -4.04 17.82 8.59
N PRO A 25 -4.98 18.48 9.29
CA PRO A 25 -5.37 19.86 9.03
C PRO A 25 -4.24 20.87 9.28
N ALA A 26 -3.16 20.47 9.96
CA ALA A 26 -1.97 21.30 10.10
C ALA A 26 -1.14 21.39 8.80
N ARG A 27 -1.45 20.58 7.78
CA ARG A 27 -0.73 20.58 6.49
C ARG A 27 -1.29 21.61 5.53
N THR A 28 -0.37 22.26 4.85
CA THR A 28 -0.71 23.13 3.72
C THR A 28 -0.80 22.34 2.42
N ARG A 29 -1.55 22.88 1.46
CA ARG A 29 -1.64 22.32 0.12
C ARG A 29 -0.27 22.23 -0.57
N GLU A 30 0.57 23.24 -0.43
CA GLU A 30 1.91 23.26 -1.03
C GLU A 30 2.81 22.15 -0.46
N GLU A 31 2.76 21.90 0.85
CA GLU A 31 3.47 20.78 1.47
C GLU A 31 2.98 19.44 0.94
N ILE A 32 1.66 19.26 0.81
CA ILE A 32 1.08 18.02 0.27
C ILE A 32 1.52 17.83 -1.19
N GLU A 33 1.45 18.86 -2.02
CA GLU A 33 1.86 18.81 -3.43
C GLU A 33 3.35 18.44 -3.58
N LYS A 34 4.22 18.94 -2.70
CA LYS A 34 5.65 18.57 -2.66
C LYS A 34 5.89 17.08 -2.46
N TYR A 35 5.07 16.43 -1.61
CA TYR A 35 5.21 15.01 -1.31
C TYR A 35 4.23 14.11 -2.10
N TYR A 36 3.37 14.68 -2.92
CA TYR A 36 2.36 13.95 -3.68
C TYR A 36 2.99 12.86 -4.58
N GLY A 37 4.14 13.12 -5.17
CA GLY A 37 4.89 12.13 -5.95
C GLY A 37 5.27 10.88 -5.12
N HIS A 38 5.63 11.05 -3.85
CA HIS A 38 5.93 9.93 -2.95
C HIS A 38 4.68 9.12 -2.62
N TYR A 39 3.54 9.80 -2.47
CA TYR A 39 2.26 9.13 -2.27
C TYR A 39 1.85 8.28 -3.48
N LEU A 40 2.00 8.82 -4.69
CA LEU A 40 1.76 8.08 -5.93
C LEU A 40 2.67 6.85 -6.06
N GLN A 41 3.94 6.95 -5.65
CA GLN A 41 4.85 5.81 -5.64
C GLN A 41 4.37 4.67 -4.73
N ILE A 42 3.75 5.01 -3.58
CA ILE A 42 3.16 4.00 -2.69
C ILE A 42 1.99 3.29 -3.37
N ILE A 43 1.07 4.03 -3.99
CA ILE A 43 -0.08 3.46 -4.70
C ILE A 43 0.39 2.57 -5.86
N ASN A 44 1.34 3.04 -6.66
CA ASN A 44 1.91 2.27 -7.76
C ASN A 44 2.58 0.98 -7.27
N GLY A 45 3.28 1.02 -6.14
CA GLY A 45 3.85 -0.17 -5.53
C GLY A 45 2.80 -1.17 -5.02
N LEU A 46 1.68 -0.69 -4.46
CA LEU A 46 0.57 -1.56 -4.05
C LEU A 46 -0.01 -2.29 -5.27
N ASN A 47 -0.32 -1.55 -6.33
CA ASN A 47 -0.81 -2.11 -7.60
C ASN A 47 0.19 -3.09 -8.22
N HIS A 48 1.47 -2.78 -8.16
CA HIS A 48 2.54 -3.65 -8.65
C HIS A 48 2.53 -5.01 -7.94
N TYR A 49 2.45 -5.05 -6.61
CA TYR A 49 2.40 -6.32 -5.88
C TYR A 49 1.10 -7.09 -6.11
N LEU A 50 -0.05 -6.42 -6.21
CA LEU A 50 -1.32 -7.07 -6.57
C LEU A 50 -1.24 -7.70 -7.97
N ALA A 51 -0.66 -7.00 -8.94
CA ALA A 51 -0.47 -7.53 -10.28
C ALA A 51 0.47 -8.74 -10.29
N GLN A 52 1.55 -8.73 -9.50
CA GLN A 52 2.43 -9.90 -9.36
C GLN A 52 1.70 -11.09 -8.73
N LEU A 53 0.95 -10.89 -7.65
CA LEU A 53 0.17 -11.94 -7.01
C LEU A 53 -0.84 -12.56 -7.99
N LYS A 54 -1.53 -11.73 -8.79
CA LYS A 54 -2.46 -12.19 -9.84
C LYS A 54 -1.77 -13.03 -10.90
N ARG A 55 -0.55 -12.65 -11.35
CA ARG A 55 0.24 -13.44 -12.31
C ARG A 55 0.64 -14.81 -11.74
N MET A 56 0.74 -14.94 -10.43
CA MET A 56 1.02 -16.21 -9.74
C MET A 56 -0.26 -17.01 -9.43
N GLY A 57 -1.43 -16.60 -9.94
CA GLY A 57 -2.70 -17.28 -9.70
C GLY A 57 -3.33 -16.98 -8.34
N VAL A 58 -2.81 -16.01 -7.58
CA VAL A 58 -3.41 -15.55 -6.33
C VAL A 58 -4.40 -14.44 -6.64
N PHE A 59 -5.64 -14.59 -6.19
CA PHE A 59 -6.69 -13.58 -6.34
C PHE A 59 -7.04 -13.03 -4.95
N PRO A 60 -6.44 -11.91 -4.53
CA PRO A 60 -6.72 -11.31 -3.23
C PRO A 60 -8.19 -10.94 -3.10
N THR A 61 -8.77 -11.21 -1.95
CA THR A 61 -10.11 -10.72 -1.59
C THR A 61 -10.08 -9.21 -1.35
N THR A 62 -11.23 -8.56 -1.42
CA THR A 62 -11.38 -7.14 -1.05
C THR A 62 -10.84 -6.87 0.36
N LYS A 63 -11.08 -7.80 1.30
CA LYS A 63 -10.56 -7.71 2.66
C LYS A 63 -9.03 -7.70 2.68
N GLU A 64 -8.38 -8.63 1.97
CA GLU A 64 -6.92 -8.68 1.91
C GLU A 64 -6.30 -7.44 1.24
N ILE A 65 -6.99 -6.87 0.24
CA ILE A 65 -6.54 -5.64 -0.41
C ILE A 65 -6.58 -4.46 0.58
N LEU A 66 -7.68 -4.31 1.32
CA LEU A 66 -7.89 -3.18 2.23
C LEU A 66 -7.16 -3.33 3.56
N GLU A 67 -7.09 -4.55 4.09
CA GLU A 67 -6.57 -4.85 5.43
C GLU A 67 -5.16 -5.45 5.44
N GLY A 68 -4.72 -5.98 4.29
CA GLY A 68 -3.49 -6.74 4.17
C GLY A 68 -3.72 -8.25 4.25
N PHE A 69 -2.70 -9.00 3.87
CA PHE A 69 -2.71 -10.45 3.85
C PHE A 69 -2.40 -11.04 5.24
N ILE A 70 -3.08 -12.12 5.60
CA ILE A 70 -2.64 -12.98 6.70
C ILE A 70 -1.39 -13.73 6.21
N LEU A 71 -0.30 -13.62 6.98
CA LEU A 71 0.94 -14.34 6.70
C LEU A 71 0.87 -15.67 7.46
N GLU A 72 0.77 -16.77 6.73
CA GLU A 72 0.99 -18.10 7.32
C GLU A 72 2.42 -18.13 7.86
N ARG A 73 2.58 -18.46 9.14
CA ARG A 73 3.91 -18.67 9.72
C ARG A 73 4.54 -19.88 9.02
N PRO A 74 5.86 -19.86 8.77
CA PRO A 74 6.57 -21.02 8.26
C PRO A 74 6.40 -22.23 9.20
#